data_AF-A0A1Q8EEQ6-F1
#
_entry.id   AF-A0A1Q8EEQ6-F1
#
_cell.length_a   1.000
_cell.length_b   1.000
_cell.length_c   1.000
_cell.angle_alpha   90.00
_cell.angle_beta   90.00
_cell.angle_gamma   90.00
#
_symmetry.space_group_name_H-M   'P 1'
#
loop_
_entity.id
_entity.type
_entity.pdbx_description
1 polymer ?
#
loop_
_entity_poly.entity_id
_entity_poly.type
_entity_poly.pdbx_seq_one_letter_code
_entity_poly.pdbx_strand_id
1 'polypeptide(L)'
;MSLDEIRKAVPTDKGWRIYENNGFVHIKDELGKMRIRLDPPDKTTTYPHMHIYDENKNLLDLDGNIVAIDSPEGHIPWNNGGN
;
A
#
# COMPACT_ATOMS: atom_id res chain seq x y z
N MET A 1 -0.77 5.91 -11.37
CA MET A 1 0.21 6.65 -10.55
C MET A 1 1.50 5.86 -10.55
N SER A 2 2.66 6.52 -10.62
CA SER A 2 3.96 5.85 -10.56
C SER A 2 4.50 5.83 -9.12
N LEU A 3 5.47 4.97 -8.83
CA LEU A 3 6.12 4.93 -7.50
C LEU A 3 6.70 6.30 -7.08
N ASP A 4 7.20 7.08 -8.04
CA ASP A 4 7.72 8.44 -7.81
C ASP A 4 6.63 9.41 -7.30
N GLU A 5 5.40 9.31 -7.83
CA GLU A 5 4.26 10.13 -7.40
C GLU A 5 3.88 9.79 -5.96
N ILE A 6 3.84 8.50 -5.61
CA ILE A 6 3.63 8.06 -4.22
C ILE A 6 4.71 8.65 -3.33
N ARG A 7 5.98 8.53 -3.70
CA ARG A 7 7.10 9.04 -2.90
C ARG A 7 6.99 10.55 -2.62
N LYS A 8 6.51 11.32 -3.59
CA LYS A 8 6.23 12.76 -3.44
C LYS A 8 5.02 13.05 -2.58
N ALA A 9 4.02 12.18 -2.59
CA ALA A 9 2.80 12.32 -1.79
C ALA A 9 2.97 11.87 -0.34
N VAL A 10 3.95 11.01 -0.02
CA VAL A 10 4.21 10.59 1.36
C VAL A 10 4.67 11.80 2.19
N PRO A 11 4.01 12.10 3.32
CA PRO A 11 4.37 13.23 4.17
C PRO A 11 5.61 12.90 5.02
N THR A 12 6.77 12.83 4.37
CA THR A 12 8.06 12.55 5.01
C THR A 12 8.46 13.61 6.04
N ASP A 13 8.02 14.86 5.84
CA ASP A 13 8.15 15.96 6.80
C ASP A 13 7.42 15.67 8.14
N LYS A 14 6.33 14.88 8.08
CA LYS A 14 5.61 14.40 9.27
C LYS A 14 6.21 13.11 9.84
N GLY A 15 7.44 12.75 9.50
CA GLY A 15 8.12 11.57 10.02
C GLY A 15 7.72 10.25 9.36
N TRP A 16 6.90 10.25 8.31
CA TRP A 16 6.57 9.04 7.56
C TRP A 16 7.78 8.53 6.78
N ARG A 17 7.89 7.21 6.64
CA ARG A 17 9.05 6.55 6.02
C ARG A 17 8.63 5.52 5.00
N ILE A 18 9.39 5.44 3.92
CA ILE A 18 9.22 4.48 2.83
C ILE A 18 10.34 3.44 2.94
N TYR A 19 9.98 2.17 2.86
CA TYR A 19 10.90 1.04 2.89
C TYR A 19 10.71 0.22 1.63
N GLU A 20 11.79 -0.03 0.91
CA GLU A 20 11.76 -0.79 -0.34
C GLU A 20 12.61 -2.04 -0.19
N ASN A 21 12.06 -3.19 -0.56
CA ASN A 21 12.76 -4.46 -0.45
C ASN A 21 12.31 -5.41 -1.56
N ASN A 22 13.17 -5.74 -2.52
CA ASN A 22 12.89 -6.73 -3.60
C ASN A 22 11.53 -6.56 -4.30
N GLY A 23 11.14 -5.32 -4.64
CA GLY A 23 9.87 -5.03 -5.32
C GLY A 23 8.68 -4.79 -4.39
N PHE A 24 8.84 -4.97 -3.08
CA PHE A 24 7.88 -4.56 -2.07
C PHE A 24 8.16 -3.14 -1.63
N VAL A 25 7.11 -2.34 -1.47
CA VAL A 25 7.21 -0.98 -0.92
C VAL A 25 6.30 -0.87 0.29
N HIS A 26 6.85 -0.52 1.44
CA HIS A 26 6.08 -0.30 2.67
C HIS A 26 6.19 1.15 3.10
N ILE A 27 5.04 1.79 3.31
CA ILE A 27 4.95 3.16 3.81
C ILE A 27 4.43 3.07 5.24
N LYS A 28 5.24 3.60 6.15
CA LYS A 28 4.93 3.64 7.59
C LYS A 28 4.79 5.07 8.06
N ASP A 29 3.88 5.29 9.01
CA ASP A 29 3.74 6.57 9.68
C ASP A 29 4.90 6.86 10.66
N GLU A 30 4.86 8.02 11.29
CA GLU A 30 5.83 8.45 12.31
C GLU A 30 5.95 7.51 13.50
N LEU A 31 4.88 6.77 13.81
CA LEU A 31 4.85 5.77 14.89
C LEU A 31 5.36 4.40 14.42
N GLY A 32 5.79 4.29 13.16
CA GLY A 32 6.22 3.04 12.55
C GLY A 32 5.08 2.08 12.22
N LYS A 33 3.81 2.53 12.25
CA LYS A 33 2.67 1.72 11.82
C LYS A 33 2.57 1.72 10.30
N MET A 34 2.28 0.56 9.75
CA MET A 34 2.10 0.36 8.31
C MET A 34 0.80 1.00 7.84
N ARG A 35 0.88 1.84 6.81
CA ARG A 35 -0.25 2.58 6.24
C ARG A 35 -0.55 2.18 4.82
N ILE A 36 0.49 1.97 4.02
CA ILE A 36 0.35 1.53 2.64
C ILE A 36 1.40 0.45 2.38
N ARG A 37 1.00 -0.60 1.67
CA ARG A 37 1.92 -1.56 1.07
C ARG A 37 1.68 -1.60 -0.42
N LEU A 38 2.76 -1.64 -1.19
CA LEU A 38 2.73 -2.01 -2.59
C LEU A 38 3.38 -3.38 -2.65
N ASP A 39 2.58 -4.38 -2.99
CA ASP A 39 3.00 -5.76 -3.07
C ASP A 39 3.00 -6.17 -4.58
N PRO A 40 3.99 -6.96 -5.03
CA PRO A 40 3.95 -7.59 -6.36
C PRO A 40 2.79 -8.59 -6.45
N PRO A 41 2.50 -9.12 -7.66
CA PRO A 41 1.51 -10.19 -7.82
C PRO A 41 1.71 -11.33 -6.82
N ASP A 42 0.62 -11.77 -6.21
CA ASP A 42 0.59 -12.82 -5.20
C ASP A 42 -0.34 -13.98 -5.65
N LYS A 43 -0.68 -14.90 -4.74
CA LYS A 43 -1.58 -16.03 -5.07
C LYS A 43 -3.04 -15.59 -5.22
N THR A 44 -3.42 -14.48 -4.59
CA THR A 44 -4.77 -13.92 -4.57
C THR A 44 -5.00 -13.03 -5.78
N THR A 45 -4.01 -12.19 -6.12
CA THR A 45 -4.07 -11.31 -7.29
C THR A 45 -2.88 -11.49 -8.21
N THR A 46 -3.14 -11.70 -9.50
CA THR A 46 -2.10 -11.87 -10.52
C THR A 46 -1.50 -10.55 -11.01
N TYR A 47 -1.86 -9.44 -10.37
CA TYR A 47 -1.41 -8.09 -10.70
C TYR A 47 -0.76 -7.43 -9.47
N PRO A 48 0.16 -6.46 -9.67
CA PRO A 48 0.69 -5.68 -8.57
C PRO A 48 -0.45 -4.89 -7.91
N HIS A 49 -0.52 -4.95 -6.60
CA HIS A 49 -1.64 -4.38 -5.84
C HIS A 49 -1.10 -3.58 -4.66
N MET A 50 -1.97 -2.72 -4.14
CA MET A 50 -1.71 -1.95 -2.94
C MET A 50 -2.71 -2.31 -1.86
N HIS A 51 -2.21 -2.36 -0.63
CA HIS A 51 -3.01 -2.49 0.58
C HIS A 51 -2.97 -1.16 1.33
N ILE A 52 -4.14 -0.65 1.74
CA ILE A 52 -4.26 0.59 2.52
C ILE A 52 -4.78 0.24 3.91
N TYR A 53 -4.20 0.82 4.95
CA TYR A 53 -4.56 0.58 6.33
C TYR A 53 -4.94 1.86 7.08
N ASP A 54 -5.97 1.77 7.91
CA ASP A 54 -6.35 2.85 8.83
C ASP A 54 -5.42 2.91 10.07
N GLU A 55 -5.71 3.82 11.00
CA GLU A 55 -4.93 4.03 12.24
C GLU A 55 -4.90 2.82 13.19
N ASN A 56 -5.93 1.98 13.08
CA ASN A 56 -6.11 0.75 13.83
C ASN A 56 -5.57 -0.49 13.08
N LYS A 57 -4.96 -0.31 11.90
CA LYS A 57 -4.45 -1.39 11.02
C LYS A 57 -5.54 -2.28 10.41
N ASN A 58 -6.76 -1.79 10.26
CA ASN A 58 -7.76 -2.48 9.45
C ASN A 58 -7.44 -2.25 7.97
N LEU A 59 -7.65 -3.28 7.16
CA LEU A 59 -7.51 -3.18 5.71
C LEU A 59 -8.69 -2.40 5.15
N LEU A 60 -8.41 -1.44 4.27
CA LEU A 60 -9.40 -0.62 3.61
C LEU A 60 -9.50 -0.97 2.12
N ASP A 61 -10.71 -0.92 1.58
CA ASP A 61 -10.94 -0.92 0.13
C ASP A 61 -10.69 0.46 -0.50
N LEU A 62 -10.94 0.59 -1.81
CA LEU A 62 -10.77 1.83 -2.55
C LEU A 62 -11.70 2.96 -2.07
N ASP A 63 -12.87 2.61 -1.53
CA ASP A 63 -13.87 3.53 -1.02
C ASP A 63 -13.61 3.91 0.45
N GLY A 64 -12.62 3.28 1.10
CA GLY A 64 -12.26 3.50 2.49
C GLY A 64 -13.08 2.69 3.50
N ASN A 65 -13.82 1.68 3.05
CA ASN A 65 -14.53 0.76 3.94
C ASN A 65 -13.58 -0.28 4.50
N ILE A 66 -13.82 -0.69 5.75
CA ILE A 66 -13.06 -1.76 6.38
C ILE A 66 -13.48 -3.09 5.76
N VAL A 67 -12.50 -3.80 5.20
CA VAL A 67 -12.66 -5.14 4.61
C VAL A 67 -11.84 -6.17 5.37
N ALA A 68 -12.19 -7.45 5.18
CA ALA A 68 -11.40 -8.55 5.74
C ALA A 68 -9.97 -8.54 5.17
N ILE A 69 -9.00 -8.96 5.97
CA ILE A 69 -7.57 -8.94 5.60
C ILE A 69 -7.24 -9.80 4.38
N ASP A 70 -8.03 -10.84 4.14
CA ASP A 70 -7.97 -11.75 3.01
C ASP A 70 -8.93 -11.38 1.86
N SER A 71 -9.69 -10.28 2.00
CA SER A 71 -10.65 -9.88 0.96
C SER A 71 -9.92 -9.38 -0.29
N PRO A 72 -10.30 -9.85 -1.49
CA PRO A 72 -9.80 -9.31 -2.75
C PRO A 72 -10.14 -7.82 -2.93
N GLU A 73 -11.15 -7.30 -2.22
CA GLU A 73 -11.55 -5.89 -2.26
C GLU A 73 -10.46 -4.95 -1.71
N GLY A 74 -9.67 -5.43 -0.75
CA GLY A 74 -8.53 -4.69 -0.22
C GLY A 74 -7.27 -4.77 -1.09
N HIS A 75 -7.30 -5.57 -2.17
CA HIS A 75 -6.20 -5.66 -3.14
C HIS A 75 -6.44 -4.66 -4.28
N ILE A 76 -6.16 -3.39 -3.98
CA ILE A 76 -6.41 -2.29 -4.91
C ILE A 76 -5.37 -2.39 -6.05
N PRO A 77 -5.78 -2.49 -7.32
CA PRO A 77 -4.84 -2.62 -8.43
C PRO A 77 -3.90 -1.42 -8.51
N TRP A 78 -2.61 -1.70 -8.49
CA TRP A 78 -1.55 -0.70 -8.55
C TRP A 78 -0.75 -0.86 -9.84
N ASN A 79 -0.94 0.07 -10.76
CA ASN A 79 -0.24 0.01 -12.03
C ASN A 79 1.18 0.59 -11.93
N ASN A 80 2.13 -0.18 -11.40
CA ASN A 80 3.56 0.10 -11.56
C ASN A 80 4.37 -1.19 -11.77
N GLY A 81 3.97 -1.98 -12.77
CA GLY A 81 4.67 -3.18 -13.25
C GLY A 81 4.25 -3.68 -14.63
N GLY A 82 3.27 -3.06 -15.30
CA GLY A 82 2.94 -3.32 -16.70
C GLY A 82 3.52 -2.24 -17.60
N ASN A 83 4.62 -2.55 -18.29
CA ASN A 83 4.76 -2.18 -19.70
C ASN A 83 4.45 -3.43 -20.52
#